data_AF-A0A5P9XRP4-F1
#
_entry.id   AF-A0A5P9XRP4-F1
#
_cell.length_a   1.000
_cell.length_b   1.000
_cell.length_c   1.000
_cell.angle_alpha   90.00
_cell.angle_beta   90.00
_cell.angle_gamma   90.00
#
_symmetry.space_group_name_H-M   'P 1'
#
loop_
_entity.id
_entity.type
_entity.pdbx_description
1 polymer ?
#
loop_
_entity_poly.entity_id
_entity_poly.type
_entity_poly.pdbx_seq_one_letter_code
_entity_poly.pdbx_strand_id
1 'polypeptide(L)' 'MNPPYRCLFCGAPSWREPGEQTPPPDYCHEEDHGTPEEHLDGAGEAVSETNQEG' A
#
# COMPACT_ATOMS: atom_id res chain seq x y z
N MET A 1 -1.12 12.89 -8.57
CA MET A 1 -1.51 11.46 -8.53
C MET A 1 -2.55 11.32 -7.44
N ASN A 2 -3.62 10.55 -7.66
CA ASN A 2 -4.69 10.36 -6.67
C ASN A 2 -4.62 8.93 -6.11
N PRO A 3 -4.90 8.73 -4.80
CA PRO A 3 -4.85 7.39 -4.19
C PRO A 3 -5.93 6.49 -4.80
N PRO A 4 -5.59 5.24 -5.20
CA PRO A 4 -6.53 4.34 -5.86
C PRO A 4 -7.53 3.68 -4.90
N TYR A 5 -7.22 3.64 -3.60
CA TYR A 5 -8.04 2.96 -2.60
C TYR A 5 -8.68 3.93 -1.59
N ARG A 6 -9.55 3.38 -0.74
CA ARG A 6 -10.11 4.07 0.42
C ARG A 6 -9.74 3.32 1.69
N CYS A 7 -9.48 4.06 2.76
CA CYS A 7 -9.28 3.51 4.09
C CYS A 7 -10.60 2.86 4.56
N LEU A 8 -10.54 1.59 4.95
CA LEU A 8 -11.68 0.81 5.45
C LEU A 8 -12.22 1.34 6.79
N PHE A 9 -11.41 2.10 7.53
CA PHE A 9 -11.73 2.55 8.89
C PHE A 9 -12.29 3.98 8.94
N CYS A 10 -11.68 4.93 8.21
CA CYS A 10 -12.13 6.33 8.21
C CYS A 10 -12.72 6.81 6.87
N GLY A 11 -12.61 6.02 5.80
CA GLY A 11 -13.11 6.36 4.45
C GLY A 11 -12.25 7.35 3.66
N ALA A 12 -11.13 7.83 4.23
CA ALA A 12 -10.20 8.72 3.57
C ALA A 12 -9.50 8.04 2.37
N PRO A 13 -8.98 8.81 1.41
CA PRO A 13 -8.15 8.28 0.32
C PRO A 13 -6.92 7.53 0.86
N SER A 14 -6.59 6.38 0.29
CA SER A 14 -5.48 5.52 0.74
C SER A 14 -4.69 4.95 -0.43
N TRP A 15 -3.38 4.89 -0.27
CA TRP A 15 -2.43 4.23 -1.16
C TRP A 15 -2.23 2.76 -0.80
N ARG A 16 -2.52 2.38 0.45
CA ARG A 16 -2.48 0.99 0.93
C ARG A 16 -3.67 0.19 0.43
N GLU A 17 -3.43 -1.05 0.01
CA GLU A 17 -4.49 -1.95 -0.42
C GLU A 17 -5.42 -2.31 0.75
N PRO A 18 -6.71 -2.59 0.52
CA PRO A 18 -7.64 -2.94 1.60
C PRO A 18 -7.19 -4.10 2.50
N GLY A 19 -6.38 -5.04 1.99
CA GLY A 19 -5.82 -6.16 2.76
C GLY A 19 -4.62 -5.79 3.63
N GLU A 20 -3.95 -4.68 3.34
CA GLU A 20 -2.78 -4.18 4.08
C GLU A 20 -3.16 -3.13 5.13
N GLN A 21 -4.40 -2.69 5.12
CA GLN A 21 -4.90 -1.70 6.06
C GLN A 21 -5.21 -2.36 7.41
N THR A 22 -4.51 -1.91 8.44
CA THR A 22 -4.73 -2.35 9.83
C THR A 22 -5.54 -1.31 10.60
N PRO A 23 -6.45 -1.73 11.50
CA PRO A 23 -7.20 -0.80 12.32
C PRO A 23 -6.23 0.00 13.21
N PRO A 24 -6.29 1.35 13.21
CA PRO A 24 -5.44 2.15 14.05
C PRO A 24 -5.85 2.04 15.53
N PRO A 25 -4.93 2.26 16.47
CA PRO A 25 -5.21 2.13 17.90
C PRO A 25 -6.11 3.23 18.48
N ASP A 26 -6.12 4.43 17.90
CA ASP A 26 -6.88 5.58 18.41
C ASP A 26 -7.74 6.22 17.30
N TYR A 27 -7.12 6.68 16.22
CA TYR A 27 -7.78 7.18 15.00
C TYR A 27 -6.85 7.01 13.79
N CYS A 28 -7.39 7.09 12.57
CA CYS A 28 -6.56 7.03 11.37
C CYS A 28 -5.72 8.29 11.21
N HIS A 29 -4.42 8.11 11.07
CA HIS A 29 -3.47 9.14 10.68
C HIS A 29 -3.19 9.08 9.18
N GLU A 30 -2.60 10.14 8.63
CA GLU A 30 -2.19 10.17 7.22
C GLU A 30 -1.18 9.09 6.88
N GLU A 31 -0.29 8.74 7.82
CA GLU A 31 0.69 7.67 7.69
C GLU A 31 0.06 6.28 7.56
N ASP A 32 -1.12 6.05 8.16
CA ASP A 32 -1.84 4.78 8.04
C ASP A 32 -2.40 4.55 6.62
N HIS A 33 -2.53 5.62 5.83
CA HIS A 33 -3.03 5.57 4.47
C HIS A 33 -1.92 5.33 3.44
N GLY A 34 -0.66 5.38 3.86
CA GLY A 34 0.52 5.22 3.01
C GLY A 34 0.75 6.40 2.06
N THR A 35 1.77 6.25 1.23
CA THR A 35 2.21 7.23 0.23
C THR A 35 2.23 6.62 -1.18
N PRO A 36 2.21 7.46 -2.23
CA PRO A 36 2.33 6.95 -3.60
C PRO A 36 3.63 6.20 -3.86
N GLU A 37 4.71 6.54 -3.15
CA GLU A 37 6.02 5.87 -3.29
C GLU A 37 5.96 4.43 -2.77
N GLU A 38 5.38 4.22 -1.58
CA GLU A 38 5.17 2.88 -1.01
C GLU A 38 4.31 1.98 -1.91
N HIS A 39 3.26 2.54 -2.52
CA HIS A 39 2.38 1.80 -3.43
C HIS A 39 3.09 1.36 -4.72
N LEU A 40 4.00 2.20 -5.24
CA LEU A 40 4.76 1.89 -6.45
C LEU A 40 5.89 0.89 -6.18
N ASP A 41 6.50 0.93 -4.99
CA ASP A 41 7.55 0.01 -4.59
C ASP A 41 7.02 -1.43 -4.43
N GLY A 42 5.81 -1.59 -3.86
CA GLY A 42 5.12 -2.88 -3.76
C GLY A 42 4.64 -3.45 -5.11
N ALA A 43 4.44 -2.61 -6.12
CA ALA A 43 4.09 -3.04 -7.48
C ALA A 43 5.31 -3.47 -8.33
N GLY A 44 6.53 -3.30 -7.81
CA GLY A 44 7.79 -3.60 -8.49
C GLY A 44 8.36 -5.00 -8.24
N GLU A 45 7.91 -5.70 -7.20
CA GLU A 45 8.43 -7.03 -6.83
C GLU A 45 7.61 -8.16 -7.47
N ALA A 46 7.35 -8.07 -8.77
CA ALA A 46 7.16 -9.27 -9.57
C ALA A 46 8.54 -9.90 -9.73
N VAL A 47 8.90 -10.77 -8.78
CA VAL A 47 10.03 -11.70 -8.84
C VAL A 47 10.30 -12.14 -10.28
N SER A 48 11.33 -11.57 -10.89
CA SER A 48 12.02 -12.21 -12.01
C SER A 48 13.19 -13.01 -11.44
N GLU A 49 12.93 -13.84 -10.44
CA GLU A 49 13.78 -14.99 -10.16
C GLU A 49 13.46 -16.07 -11.19
N THR A 50 14.15 -16.04 -12.32
CA THR A 50 14.70 -17.22 -12.99
C THR A 50 15.69 -16.76 -14.05
N ASN A 51 17.00 -16.90 -13.77
CA ASN A 51 18.01 -17.30 -14.75
C ASN A 51 19.27 -17.73 -13.97
N GLN A 52 19.26 -18.98 -13.50
CA GLN A 52 20.49 -19.69 -13.15
C GLN A 52 21.09 -20.20 -14.46
N GLU A 53 22.16 -19.54 -14.93
CA GLU A 53 22.96 -20.00 -16.06
C GLU A 53 24.35 -20.43 -15.55
N GLY A 54 24.73 -21.68 -15.82
CA GLY A 54 26.13 -22.13 -15.90
C GLY A 54 26.65 -22.99 -14.76
#